data_AF-A0A2H9ULY2-F1
#
_entry.id   AF-A0A2H9ULY2-F1
#
_cell.length_a   1.000
_cell.length_b   1.000
_cell.length_c   1.000
_cell.angle_alpha   90.00
_cell.angle_beta   90.00
_cell.angle_gamma   90.00
#
_symmetry.space_group_name_H-M   'P 1'
#
loop_
_entity.id
_entity.type
_entity.pdbx_description
1 polymer ?
#
loop_
_entity_poly.entity_id
_entity_poly.type
_entity_poly.pdbx_seq_one_letter_code
_entity_poly.pdbx_strand_id
1 'polypeptide(L)' 'MKKYTQLSQDERYEIYATLKSKSSIASLARELGRSRSTIYRELKRNTGQ' A
#
# COMPACT_ATOMS: atom_id res chain seq x y z
N MET A 1 -7.82 -15.53 14.34
CA MET A 1 -8.38 -14.72 13.23
C MET A 1 -7.42 -13.58 12.93
N LYS A 2 -6.95 -13.41 11.68
CA LYS A 2 -6.20 -12.20 11.31
C LYS A 2 -7.19 -11.03 11.33
N LYS A 3 -7.05 -10.12 12.29
CA LYS A 3 -7.87 -8.90 12.34
C LYS A 3 -7.58 -8.09 11.08
N TYR A 4 -8.64 -7.69 10.39
CA TYR A 4 -8.52 -6.78 9.26
C TYR A 4 -8.09 -5.41 9.79
N THR A 5 -6.89 -4.99 9.45
CA THR A 5 -6.36 -3.66 9.77
C THR A 5 -6.37 -2.83 8.51
N GLN A 6 -7.15 -1.75 8.49
CA GLN A 6 -7.14 -0.78 7.39
C GLN A 6 -5.75 -0.14 7.27
N LEU A 7 -5.41 0.36 6.08
CA LEU A 7 -4.24 1.21 5.91
C LEU A 7 -4.52 2.55 6.59
N SER A 8 -3.55 3.10 7.31
CA SER A 8 -3.60 4.47 7.80
C SER A 8 -3.48 5.46 6.64
N GLN A 9 -3.77 6.73 6.90
CA GLN A 9 -3.60 7.78 5.91
C GLN A 9 -2.13 7.93 5.49
N ASP A 10 -1.20 7.79 6.44
CA ASP A 10 0.24 7.89 6.19
C ASP A 10 0.73 6.73 5.32
N GLU A 11 0.31 5.50 5.63
CA GLU A 11 0.63 4.32 4.81
C GLU A 11 0.12 4.50 3.37
N ARG A 12 -1.09 5.07 3.19
CA ARG A 12 -1.61 5.39 1.85
C ARG A 12 -0.72 6.42 1.15
N TYR A 13 -0.32 7.49 1.83
CA TYR A 13 0.57 8.50 1.26
C TYR A 13 1.92 7.93 0.83
N GLU A 14 2.55 7.10 1.67
CA GLU A 14 3.81 6.43 1.34
C GLU A 14 3.68 5.49 0.13
N ILE A 15 2.58 4.75 0.04
CA ILE A 15 2.27 3.91 -1.13
C ILE A 15 2.22 4.75 -2.41
N TYR A 16 1.56 5.91 -2.40
CA TYR A 16 1.48 6.78 -3.57
C TYR A 16 2.82 7.45 -3.91
N ALA A 17 3.59 7.89 -2.91
CA ALA A 17 4.92 8.46 -3.11
C ALA A 17 5.89 7.43 -3.72
N THR A 18 5.82 6.18 -3.25
CA THR A 18 6.60 5.05 -3.79
C THR A 18 6.20 4.74 -5.22
N LEU A 19 4.90 4.75 -5.54
CA LEU A 19 4.42 4.56 -6.91
C LEU A 19 4.93 5.68 -7.84
N LYS A 20 4.83 6.94 -7.40
CA LYS A 20 5.26 8.11 -8.19
C LYS A 20 6.77 8.12 -8.44
N SER A 21 7.57 7.67 -7.48
CA SER A 21 9.02 7.53 -7.60
C SER A 21 9.46 6.28 -8.37
N LYS A 22 8.52 5.41 -8.79
CA LYS A 22 8.77 4.10 -9.43
C LYS A 22 9.65 3.18 -8.56
N SER A 23 9.59 3.37 -7.25
CA SER A 23 10.32 2.58 -6.27
C SER A 23 9.67 1.20 -6.06
N SER A 24 10.43 0.27 -5.48
CA SER A 24 9.97 -1.10 -5.29
C SER A 24 8.84 -1.21 -4.24
N ILE A 25 7.63 -1.51 -4.70
CA ILE A 25 6.47 -1.82 -3.83
C ILE A 25 6.77 -3.03 -2.91
N ALA A 26 7.59 -3.98 -3.36
CA ALA A 26 7.97 -5.13 -2.55
C ALA A 26 8.82 -4.74 -1.33
N SER A 27 9.65 -3.71 -1.48
CA SER A 27 10.47 -3.18 -0.37
C SER A 27 9.58 -2.41 0.61
N LEU A 28 8.74 -1.50 0.11
CA LEU A 28 7.77 -0.77 0.92
C LEU A 28 6.85 -1.70 1.72
N ALA A 29 6.37 -2.79 1.11
CA ALA A 29 5.53 -3.76 1.79
C ALA A 29 6.21 -4.36 3.03
N ARG A 30 7.52 -4.62 2.96
CA ARG A 30 8.29 -5.14 4.10
C ARG A 30 8.46 -4.07 5.18
N GLU A 31 8.75 -2.83 4.78
CA GLU A 31 8.91 -1.68 5.68
C GLU A 31 7.62 -1.38 6.45
N LEU A 32 6.49 -1.33 5.75
CA LEU A 32 5.16 -1.12 6.35
C LEU A 32 4.62 -2.36 7.09
N GLY A 33 5.31 -3.50 7.02
CA GLY A 33 4.80 -4.77 7.57
C GLY A 33 3.49 -5.23 6.91
N ARG A 34 3.23 -4.82 5.67
CA ARG A 34 2.01 -5.11 4.91
C ARG A 34 2.27 -6.15 3.82
N SER A 35 1.21 -6.85 3.42
CA SER A 35 1.30 -7.72 2.24
C SER A 35 1.32 -6.89 0.96
N ARG A 36 2.09 -7.31 -0.05
CA ARG A 36 2.05 -6.70 -1.39
C ARG A 36 0.62 -6.63 -1.95
N SER A 37 -0.18 -7.67 -1.74
CA SER A 37 -1.59 -7.72 -2.16
C SER A 37 -2.45 -6.63 -1.50
N THR A 38 -2.15 -6.24 -0.26
CA THR A 38 -2.84 -5.12 0.40
C THR A 38 -2.55 -3.82 -0.34
N ILE A 39 -1.29 -3.57 -0.68
CA ILE A 39 -0.87 -2.37 -1.40
C ILE A 39 -1.50 -2.33 -2.81
N TYR A 40 -1.45 -3.43 -3.57
CA TYR A 40 -2.08 -3.47 -4.89
C TYR A 40 -3.60 -3.30 -4.85
N ARG A 41 -4.28 -3.82 -3.82
CA ARG A 41 -5.72 -3.57 -3.63
C ARG A 41 -6.00 -2.09 -3.34
N GLU A 42 -5.15 -1.44 -2.56
CA GLU A 42 -5.28 0.00 -2.31
C GLU A 42 -5.11 0.82 -3.59
N LEU A 43 -4.07 0.50 -4.37
CA LEU A 43 -3.83 1.13 -5.67
C LEU A 43 -5.02 0.92 -6.62
N LYS A 44 -5.60 -0.28 -6.66
CA LYS A 44 -6.79 -0.59 -7.47
C LYS A 44 -8.05 0.14 -6.98
N ARG A 45 -8.19 0.39 -5.67
CA ARG A 45 -9.35 1.11 -5.12
C ARG A 45 -9.34 2.59 -5.48
N ASN A 46 -8.16 3.18 -5.63
CA ASN A 46 -8.00 4.60 -5.96
C ASN A 46 -7.89 4.84 -7.48
N THR A 47 -8.70 4.14 -8.28
CA THR A 47 -8.81 4.37 -9.74
C THR A 47 -10.10 5.09 -10.14
N GLY A 48 -10.95 5.48 -9.17
CA GLY A 48 -12.18 6.25 -9.43
C GLY A 48 -13.21 5.55 -10.33
N GLN A 49 -13.13 4.22 -10.49
CA GLN A 49 -14.13 3.39 -11.17
C GLN A 49 -15.22 2.94 -10.22
#